data_AF-U5W1T9-F1
#
_entry.id   AF-U5W1T9-F1
#
_cell.length_a   1.000
_cell.length_b   1.000
_cell.length_c   1.000
_cell.angle_alpha   90.00
_cell.angle_beta   90.00
_cell.angle_gamma   90.00
#
_symmetry.space_group_name_H-M   'P 1'
#
loop_
_entity.id
_entity.type
_entity.pdbx_description
1 polymer ?
#
loop_
_entity_poly.entity_id
_entity_poly.type
_entity_poly.pdbx_seq_one_letter_code
_entity_poly.pdbx_strand_id
1 'polypeptide(L)'
;MLSADDVLMIAGDVVRRPNGVYWSPLTGREVRLGPSAVRLLAAFAVPTSAAVVAADLGVGPDAVVEGVRSLVGHGLLRDCAPPASPEVARRTGLFGMPVTDLAGALRGETSHGVVIGVPYDAGVTYRAGAKFAPEYLRRVSPGLFRSVVRDGRPTGMYDPVRGRRILDGIRLLDIGDLAGVAPRPGGPMLAALTDTVAAVVEAGRVPIVLGGDHSITMSVLDGITRAAEGIGVLHLDAHHDFGQVRTGSRDELHHGNFLDWALGDPAISFVAQVGVRQLTDEVGQAPGRLRCWPGRTALDLPVRDIIASLPPGLRWHVTIDVDVLDPSVLTSTGTLLPGGFGHLETVALLEGLCSGLDVLGVDVVELIAGPSDAPGIIVADILLRTLDAIFHRQKTHAPGFATALAVSERDGASQVADPDAAVPAPALDPAVPALGPAVPVVDPGAPALEPAVPALRRGSRSKVDTTVPEPSLGRVVPGSALPSVVSAPELEEVVPGLPPGQARTGPGDDTAGSRRVGEVDGS
;
A
#
# COMPACT_ATOMS: atom_id res chain seq x y z
N MET A 1 31.17 17.40 8.05
CA MET A 1 32.39 16.70 7.60
C MET A 1 32.36 15.35 8.30
N LEU A 2 32.32 14.25 7.55
CA LEU A 2 32.39 12.90 8.12
C LEU A 2 33.82 12.60 8.58
N SER A 3 33.99 12.17 9.82
CA SER A 3 35.23 11.65 10.41
C SER A 3 35.31 10.13 10.26
N ALA A 4 36.53 9.57 10.29
CA ALA A 4 36.72 8.11 10.34
C ALA A 4 36.18 7.47 11.63
N ASP A 5 36.00 8.29 12.67
CA ASP A 5 35.52 7.88 13.99
C ASP A 5 33.99 7.99 14.14
N ASP A 6 33.28 8.58 13.16
CA ASP A 6 31.82 8.68 13.19
C ASP A 6 31.21 7.27 13.12
N VAL A 7 30.27 6.99 14.02
CA VAL A 7 29.56 5.70 14.06
C VAL A 7 28.41 5.75 13.08
N LEU A 8 28.43 4.86 12.09
CA LEU A 8 27.48 4.82 10.99
C LEU A 8 26.69 3.52 11.02
N MET A 9 25.48 3.57 10.47
CA MET A 9 24.64 2.39 10.23
C MET A 9 23.96 2.48 8.88
N ILE A 10 23.50 1.33 8.36
CA ILE A 10 22.62 1.30 7.19
C ILE A 10 21.37 2.15 7.45
N ALA A 11 21.04 2.99 6.48
CA ALA A 11 19.82 3.80 6.51
C ALA A 11 18.60 2.88 6.50
N GLY A 12 17.79 2.90 7.57
CA GLY A 12 16.63 2.03 7.75
C GLY A 12 15.41 2.40 6.89
N ASP A 13 15.50 3.50 6.15
CA ASP A 13 14.53 3.99 5.17
C ASP A 13 14.96 3.65 3.75
N VAL A 14 15.98 2.79 3.59
CA VAL A 14 16.42 2.22 2.32
C VAL A 14 16.03 0.75 2.26
N VAL A 15 15.46 0.38 1.14
CA VAL A 15 14.98 -0.93 0.76
C VAL A 15 15.98 -1.59 -0.17
N ARG A 16 16.29 -2.87 0.06
CA ARG A 16 17.17 -3.66 -0.80
C ARG A 16 16.37 -4.42 -1.86
N ARG A 17 16.76 -4.26 -3.12
CA ARG A 17 16.23 -4.98 -4.28
C ARG A 17 17.21 -6.05 -4.80
N PRO A 18 16.75 -6.96 -5.67
CA PRO A 18 17.64 -7.90 -6.36
C PRO A 18 18.76 -7.19 -7.14
N ASN A 19 19.86 -7.91 -7.42
CA ASN A 19 20.99 -7.44 -8.23
C ASN A 19 21.74 -6.22 -7.69
N GLY A 20 21.81 -6.06 -6.37
CA GLY A 20 22.61 -5.00 -5.73
C GLY A 20 21.99 -3.61 -5.83
N VAL A 21 20.70 -3.53 -6.16
CA VAL A 21 19.97 -2.26 -6.23
C VAL A 21 19.43 -1.91 -4.85
N TYR A 22 19.59 -0.65 -4.43
CA TYR A 22 19.03 -0.10 -3.22
C TYR A 22 18.14 1.08 -3.57
N TRP A 23 16.98 1.16 -2.94
CA TRP A 23 15.96 2.16 -3.22
C TRP A 23 15.53 2.85 -1.94
N SER A 24 15.46 4.17 -1.94
CA SER A 24 14.92 4.93 -0.81
C SER A 24 13.44 5.25 -1.05
N PRO A 25 12.50 4.62 -0.32
CA PRO A 25 11.07 4.97 -0.39
C PRO A 25 10.74 6.43 -0.18
N LEU A 26 11.54 7.11 0.64
CA LEU A 26 11.33 8.51 0.98
C LEU A 26 11.73 9.46 -0.15
N THR A 27 12.83 9.15 -0.86
CA THR A 27 13.40 10.05 -1.88
C THR A 27 13.17 9.57 -3.31
N GLY A 28 12.70 8.33 -3.50
CA GLY A 28 12.54 7.68 -4.79
C GLY A 28 13.84 7.35 -5.51
N ARG A 29 15.00 7.63 -4.91
CA ARG A 29 16.31 7.38 -5.51
C ARG A 29 16.62 5.89 -5.55
N GLU A 30 17.10 5.44 -6.70
CA GLU A 30 17.68 4.11 -6.89
C GLU A 30 19.19 4.22 -7.08
N VAL A 31 19.92 3.36 -6.38
CA VAL A 31 21.38 3.29 -6.48
C VAL A 31 21.74 1.83 -6.72
N ARG A 32 22.42 1.57 -7.84
CA ARG A 32 23.00 0.25 -8.11
C ARG A 32 24.39 0.21 -7.52
N LEU A 33 24.61 -0.76 -6.64
CA LEU A 33 25.90 -0.98 -5.99
C LEU A 33 26.67 -2.09 -6.68
N GLY A 34 27.91 -1.81 -7.05
CA GLY A 34 28.88 -2.86 -7.39
C GLY A 34 29.16 -3.80 -6.19
N PRO A 35 29.72 -5.01 -6.43
CA PRO A 35 29.96 -6.01 -5.39
C PRO A 35 30.81 -5.52 -4.21
N SER A 36 31.72 -4.57 -4.44
CA SER A 36 32.55 -3.95 -3.41
C SER A 36 31.76 -3.00 -2.52
N ALA A 37 30.86 -2.20 -3.10
CA ALA A 37 29.98 -1.31 -2.36
C ALA A 37 28.95 -2.08 -1.52
N VAL A 38 28.43 -3.20 -2.04
CA VAL A 38 27.54 -4.10 -1.29
C VAL A 38 28.27 -4.69 -0.06
N ARG A 39 29.51 -5.14 -0.24
CA ARG A 39 30.32 -5.68 0.86
C ARG A 39 30.66 -4.62 1.90
N LEU A 40 30.99 -3.41 1.44
CA LEU A 40 31.26 -2.28 2.32
C LEU A 40 30.00 -1.87 3.10
N LEU A 41 28.85 -1.76 2.44
CA LEU A 41 27.57 -1.43 3.09
C LEU A 41 27.19 -2.47 4.15
N ALA A 42 27.39 -3.77 3.87
CA ALA A 42 27.11 -4.85 4.80
C ALA A 42 27.96 -4.79 6.08
N ALA A 43 29.17 -4.21 6.03
CA ALA A 43 30.02 -4.05 7.21
C ALA A 43 29.43 -3.10 8.26
N PHE A 44 28.49 -2.22 7.86
CA PHE A 44 27.77 -1.29 8.73
C PHE A 44 26.36 -1.79 9.12
N ALA A 45 26.07 -3.09 8.93
CA ALA A 45 24.83 -3.71 9.40
C ALA A 45 24.70 -3.62 10.94
N VAL A 46 25.84 -3.61 11.64
CA VAL A 46 25.95 -3.24 13.05
C VAL A 46 26.57 -1.84 13.11
N PRO A 47 26.04 -0.91 13.93
CA PRO A 47 26.61 0.42 14.07
C PRO A 47 28.12 0.35 14.36
N THR A 48 28.94 0.93 13.49
CA THR A 48 30.40 0.86 13.58
C THR A 48 31.04 2.08 12.89
N SER A 49 32.33 2.31 13.10
CA SER A 49 33.06 3.41 12.47
C SER A 49 33.82 2.94 11.22
N ALA A 50 34.13 3.90 10.33
CA ALA A 50 34.95 3.61 9.15
C ALA A 50 36.35 3.09 9.54
N ALA A 51 36.89 3.53 10.68
CA ALA A 51 38.16 3.04 11.21
C ALA A 51 38.13 1.54 11.59
N VAL A 52 37.04 1.09 12.22
CA VAL A 52 36.85 -0.33 12.58
C VAL A 52 36.73 -1.19 11.31
N VAL A 53 35.91 -0.75 10.35
CA VAL A 53 35.74 -1.45 9.08
C VAL A 53 37.05 -1.51 8.29
N ALA A 54 37.85 -0.44 8.30
CA ALA A 54 39.17 -0.42 7.66
C ALA A 54 40.14 -1.43 8.28
N ALA A 55 40.14 -1.54 9.62
CA ALA A 55 40.95 -2.51 10.34
C ALA A 55 40.55 -3.96 9.99
N ASP A 56 39.25 -4.25 9.95
CA ASP A 56 38.72 -5.59 9.62
C ASP A 56 39.02 -6.00 8.17
N LEU A 57 39.03 -5.03 7.25
CA LEU A 57 39.35 -5.25 5.84
C LEU A 57 40.85 -5.23 5.55
N GLY A 58 41.70 -4.88 6.53
CA GLY A 58 43.15 -4.78 6.37
C GLY A 58 43.59 -3.67 5.40
N VAL A 59 42.82 -2.58 5.31
CA VAL A 59 43.08 -1.45 4.41
C VAL A 59 43.27 -0.14 5.19
N GLY A 60 43.84 0.87 4.54
CA GLY A 60 43.97 2.21 5.12
C GLY A 60 42.59 2.87 5.36
N PRO A 61 42.38 3.62 6.46
CA PRO A 61 41.11 4.28 6.76
C PRO A 61 40.59 5.17 5.63
N ASP A 62 41.50 5.88 4.94
CA ASP A 62 41.15 6.80 3.85
C ASP A 62 40.45 6.09 2.67
N ALA A 63 40.82 4.84 2.39
CA ALA A 63 40.22 4.05 1.31
C ALA A 63 38.77 3.64 1.64
N VAL A 64 38.46 3.43 2.92
CA VAL A 64 37.09 3.14 3.38
C VAL A 64 36.25 4.41 3.44
N VAL A 65 36.86 5.51 3.89
CA VAL A 65 36.17 6.81 4.08
C VAL A 65 35.62 7.36 2.76
N GLU A 66 36.30 7.18 1.62
CA GLU A 66 35.78 7.60 0.31
C GLU A 66 34.50 6.85 -0.07
N GLY A 67 34.51 5.52 0.07
CA GLY A 67 33.32 4.68 -0.16
C GLY A 67 32.20 5.01 0.81
N VAL A 68 32.51 5.24 2.08
CA VAL A 68 31.55 5.66 3.11
C VAL A 68 30.93 7.01 2.78
N ARG A 69 31.72 8.02 2.40
CA ARG A 69 31.17 9.33 2.00
C ARG A 69 30.22 9.20 0.83
N SER A 70 30.56 8.34 -0.12
CA SER A 70 29.69 8.10 -1.27
C SER A 70 28.38 7.42 -0.84
N LEU A 71 28.44 6.36 -0.02
CA LEU A 71 27.25 5.70 0.52
C LEU A 71 26.39 6.65 1.37
N VAL A 72 26.99 7.57 2.15
CA VAL A 72 26.25 8.60 2.90
C VAL A 72 25.64 9.64 1.95
N GLY A 73 26.37 10.09 0.92
CA GLY A 73 25.87 11.03 -0.09
C GLY A 73 24.68 10.47 -0.89
N HIS A 74 24.64 9.15 -1.07
CA HIS A 74 23.54 8.42 -1.68
C HIS A 74 22.43 8.03 -0.67
N GLY A 75 22.57 8.37 0.61
CA GLY A 75 21.57 8.08 1.65
C GLY A 75 21.50 6.62 2.09
N LEU A 76 22.52 5.81 1.77
CA LEU A 76 22.58 4.37 2.09
C LEU A 76 23.19 4.09 3.48
N LEU A 77 24.08 4.97 3.92
CA LEU A 77 24.60 5.02 5.29
C LEU A 77 24.17 6.32 5.96
N ARG A 78 23.95 6.27 7.27
CA ARG A 78 23.69 7.46 8.09
C ARG A 78 24.42 7.39 9.42
N ASP A 79 24.63 8.56 10.01
CA ASP A 79 25.12 8.70 11.37
C ASP A 79 24.18 7.98 12.35
N CYS A 80 24.77 7.27 13.31
CA CYS A 80 24.07 6.61 14.39
C CYS A 80 23.60 7.61 15.47
N ALA A 81 24.10 8.85 15.45
CA ALA A 81 23.52 9.94 16.20
C ALA A 81 22.03 10.10 15.84
N PRO A 82 21.12 10.21 16.81
CA PRO A 82 19.70 10.33 16.52
C PRO A 82 19.47 11.59 15.66
N PRO A 83 18.90 11.47 14.45
CA PRO A 83 18.54 12.65 13.69
C PRO A 83 17.52 13.42 14.53
N ALA A 84 17.77 14.72 14.74
CA ALA A 84 16.69 15.61 15.12
C ALA A 84 15.60 15.45 14.05
N SER A 85 14.39 15.09 14.48
CA SER A 85 13.28 14.86 13.55
C SER A 85 13.17 16.05 12.61
N PRO A 86 13.15 15.85 11.27
CA PRO A 86 12.93 16.94 10.35
C PRO A 86 11.65 17.65 10.79
N GLU A 87 11.69 18.99 10.87
CA GLU A 87 10.50 19.79 11.15
C GLU A 87 9.38 19.30 10.23
N VAL A 88 8.37 18.68 10.85
CA VAL A 88 7.24 18.00 10.20
C VAL A 88 6.52 19.05 9.34
N ALA A 89 6.90 19.14 8.08
CA ALA A 89 6.30 20.06 7.13
C ALA A 89 4.87 19.58 6.84
N ARG A 90 3.90 20.04 7.66
CA ARG A 90 2.47 20.20 7.36
C ARG A 90 1.73 19.05 6.65
N ARG A 91 2.18 17.80 6.75
CA ARG A 91 1.41 16.63 6.29
C ARG A 91 0.70 16.01 7.48
N THR A 92 -0.62 16.02 7.47
CA THR A 92 -1.44 15.22 8.40
C THR A 92 -1.52 13.80 7.85
N GLY A 93 -1.09 12.81 8.63
CA GLY A 93 -1.29 11.40 8.28
C GLY A 93 -2.77 11.02 8.31
N LEU A 94 -3.07 9.80 7.90
CA LEU A 94 -4.42 9.22 7.98
C LEU A 94 -4.96 9.37 9.41
N PHE A 95 -6.19 9.87 9.57
CA PHE A 95 -6.81 10.19 10.85
C PHE A 95 -5.98 11.12 11.77
N GLY A 96 -5.12 11.97 11.20
CA GLY A 96 -4.20 12.82 11.96
C GLY A 96 -3.11 12.04 12.70
N MET A 97 -2.77 10.83 12.24
CA MET A 97 -1.65 10.06 12.77
C MET A 97 -0.31 10.79 12.58
N PRO A 98 0.67 10.56 13.48
CA PRO A 98 2.03 11.05 13.28
C PRO A 98 2.61 10.51 11.97
N VAL A 99 3.19 11.42 11.19
CA VAL A 99 3.92 11.07 9.97
C VAL A 99 5.40 10.89 10.30
N THR A 100 6.00 9.81 9.81
CA THR A 100 7.42 9.47 9.99
C THR A 100 7.99 8.88 8.71
N ASP A 101 9.31 8.67 8.63
CA ASP A 101 9.90 7.82 7.59
C ASP A 101 9.72 6.32 7.93
N LEU A 102 9.98 5.44 6.95
CA LEU A 102 9.95 3.99 7.16
C LEU A 102 10.86 3.58 8.31
N ALA A 103 12.07 4.15 8.40
CA ALA A 103 13.00 3.86 9.48
C ALA A 103 12.42 4.17 10.87
N GLY A 104 11.68 5.25 11.04
CA GLY A 104 11.03 5.66 12.28
C GLY A 104 9.73 4.91 12.54
N ALA A 105 9.04 4.44 11.50
CA ALA A 105 7.96 3.46 11.69
C ALA A 105 8.50 2.11 12.16
N LEU A 106 9.73 1.77 11.74
CA LEU A 106 10.39 0.53 12.09
C LEU A 106 11.19 0.57 13.41
N ARG A 107 11.65 1.75 13.85
CA ARG A 107 12.41 1.98 15.09
C ARG A 107 11.54 2.65 16.16
N GLY A 108 11.78 2.35 17.43
CA GLY A 108 11.09 3.02 18.55
C GLY A 108 9.76 2.37 18.92
N GLU A 109 9.10 2.95 19.94
CA GLU A 109 7.88 2.45 20.60
C GLU A 109 6.97 1.64 19.67
N THR A 110 6.61 0.42 20.08
CA THR A 110 5.89 -0.56 19.26
C THR A 110 4.63 0.04 18.63
N SER A 111 4.70 0.38 17.33
CA SER A 111 3.52 0.62 16.50
C SER A 111 2.82 -0.71 16.25
N HIS A 112 1.50 -0.68 16.18
CA HIS A 112 0.67 -1.84 15.88
C HIS A 112 0.49 -2.00 14.36
N GLY A 113 0.52 -0.87 13.63
CA GLY A 113 0.39 -0.85 12.18
C GLY A 113 1.02 0.39 11.57
N VAL A 114 1.25 0.30 10.25
CA VAL A 114 1.95 1.33 9.46
C VAL A 114 1.13 1.62 8.21
N VAL A 115 0.76 2.89 8.03
CA VAL A 115 0.03 3.38 6.86
C VAL A 115 1.00 3.69 5.73
N ILE A 116 0.74 3.16 4.54
CA ILE A 116 1.55 3.28 3.33
C ILE A 116 0.67 3.81 2.20
N GLY A 117 0.96 4.98 1.66
CA GLY A 117 0.23 5.51 0.51
C GLY A 117 0.86 5.08 -0.82
N VAL A 118 0.04 4.64 -1.78
CA VAL A 118 0.49 4.14 -3.09
C VAL A 118 -0.23 4.91 -4.21
N PRO A 119 0.36 6.01 -4.71
CA PRO A 119 -0.25 6.80 -5.77
C PRO A 119 -0.05 6.17 -7.16
N TYR A 120 -0.73 5.05 -7.43
CA TYR A 120 -0.56 4.24 -8.66
C TYR A 120 -1.90 4.02 -9.39
N ASP A 121 -2.05 4.46 -10.65
CA ASP A 121 -3.24 4.14 -11.46
C ASP A 121 -2.86 3.74 -12.90
N ALA A 122 -1.70 3.10 -13.06
CA ALA A 122 -1.16 2.74 -14.37
C ALA A 122 -1.73 1.42 -14.91
N GLY A 123 -2.46 0.66 -14.08
CA GLY A 123 -3.15 -0.58 -14.43
C GLY A 123 -4.63 -0.40 -14.76
N VAL A 124 -5.22 0.79 -14.60
CA VAL A 124 -6.65 1.02 -14.87
C VAL A 124 -6.99 0.94 -16.36
N THR A 125 -8.19 0.47 -16.69
CA THR A 125 -8.67 0.35 -18.08
C THR A 125 -9.80 1.31 -18.45
N TYR A 126 -10.42 1.98 -17.47
CA TYR A 126 -11.55 2.88 -17.71
C TYR A 126 -11.29 4.31 -17.21
N ARG A 127 -11.49 4.56 -15.91
CA ARG A 127 -11.36 5.90 -15.33
C ARG A 127 -10.19 5.95 -14.36
N ALA A 128 -9.21 6.78 -14.68
CA ALA A 128 -8.05 7.07 -13.82
C ALA A 128 -8.41 8.02 -12.67
N GLY A 129 -7.54 8.08 -11.66
CA GLY A 129 -7.69 8.95 -10.49
C GLY A 129 -7.39 8.29 -9.15
N ALA A 130 -7.29 6.96 -9.11
CA ALA A 130 -7.02 6.21 -7.87
C ALA A 130 -5.66 6.55 -7.23
N LYS A 131 -4.70 7.08 -8.01
CA LYS A 131 -3.43 7.60 -7.50
C LYS A 131 -3.58 8.77 -6.52
N PHE A 132 -4.72 9.46 -6.51
CA PHE A 132 -4.99 10.57 -5.58
C PHE A 132 -5.69 10.12 -4.29
N ALA A 133 -6.12 8.85 -4.20
CA ALA A 133 -6.78 8.30 -3.02
C ALA A 133 -5.97 8.46 -1.72
N PRO A 134 -4.64 8.24 -1.68
CA PRO A 134 -3.88 8.34 -0.44
C PRO A 134 -3.97 9.73 0.17
N GLU A 135 -3.70 10.78 -0.63
CA GLU A 135 -3.81 12.18 -0.19
C GLU A 135 -5.27 12.53 0.17
N TYR A 136 -6.23 12.06 -0.63
CA TYR A 136 -7.65 12.32 -0.38
C TYR A 136 -8.10 11.77 0.98
N LEU A 137 -7.78 10.52 1.29
CA LEU A 137 -8.12 9.90 2.57
C LEU A 137 -7.44 10.60 3.75
N ARG A 138 -6.16 10.99 3.62
CA ARG A 138 -5.45 11.77 4.65
C ARG A 138 -6.09 13.13 4.92
N ARG A 139 -6.64 13.77 3.90
CA ARG A 139 -7.31 15.08 4.02
C ARG A 139 -8.63 14.99 4.80
N VAL A 140 -9.46 13.99 4.49
CA VAL A 140 -10.85 13.95 5.00
C VAL A 140 -11.00 13.18 6.31
N SER A 141 -10.14 12.19 6.54
CA SER A 141 -10.23 11.31 7.71
C SER A 141 -10.09 11.99 9.09
N PRO A 142 -9.32 13.08 9.29
CA PRO A 142 -9.19 13.73 10.60
C PRO A 142 -10.50 14.34 11.13
N GLY A 143 -11.46 14.65 10.23
CA GLY A 143 -12.79 15.14 10.62
C GLY A 143 -13.68 14.05 11.23
N LEU A 144 -13.41 12.79 10.90
CA LEU A 144 -14.14 11.62 11.40
C LEU A 144 -13.51 11.09 12.70
N PHE A 145 -12.21 10.84 12.67
CA PHE A 145 -11.44 10.34 13.80
C PHE A 145 -10.09 11.03 13.82
N ARG A 146 -9.65 11.41 15.03
CA ARG A 146 -8.35 12.02 15.24
C ARG A 146 -7.56 11.20 16.24
N SER A 147 -6.39 10.74 15.83
CA SER A 147 -5.43 10.13 16.73
C SER A 147 -4.99 11.16 17.78
N VAL A 148 -5.25 10.85 19.05
CA VAL A 148 -4.85 11.68 20.19
C VAL A 148 -3.93 10.85 21.08
N VAL A 149 -2.76 11.42 21.38
CA VAL A 149 -1.80 10.86 22.33
C VAL A 149 -1.86 11.69 23.61
N ARG A 150 -2.08 11.03 24.76
CA ARG A 150 -2.01 11.64 26.09
C ARG A 150 -1.04 10.82 26.93
N ASP A 151 -0.13 11.49 27.62
CA ASP A 151 0.88 10.85 28.48
C ASP A 151 1.66 9.74 27.76
N GLY A 152 2.04 10.00 26.50
CA GLY A 152 2.75 9.04 25.65
C GLY A 152 1.89 7.92 25.06
N ARG A 153 0.63 7.74 25.50
CA ARG A 153 -0.25 6.66 25.03
C ARG A 153 -1.34 7.17 24.05
N PRO A 154 -1.58 6.49 22.92
CA PRO A 154 -2.77 6.74 22.11
C PRO A 154 -4.04 6.40 22.92
N THR A 155 -4.98 7.34 23.02
CA THR A 155 -6.20 7.13 23.83
C THR A 155 -7.42 6.76 23.02
N GLY A 156 -7.32 6.67 21.69
CA GLY A 156 -8.50 6.48 20.83
C GLY A 156 -9.57 7.57 21.02
N MET A 157 -10.80 7.28 20.58
CA MET A 157 -11.97 8.16 20.76
C MET A 157 -13.19 7.35 21.20
N TYR A 158 -14.09 7.94 21.98
CA TYR A 158 -15.32 7.27 22.41
C TYR A 158 -16.34 7.24 21.26
N ASP A 159 -16.79 6.05 20.90
CA ASP A 159 -17.91 5.85 19.98
C ASP A 159 -19.22 5.73 20.77
N PRO A 160 -20.12 6.72 20.70
CA PRO A 160 -21.39 6.67 21.42
C PRO A 160 -22.34 5.59 20.91
N VAL A 161 -22.18 5.10 19.68
CA VAL A 161 -23.02 4.03 19.12
C VAL A 161 -22.63 2.68 19.70
N ARG A 162 -21.32 2.41 19.85
CA ARG A 162 -20.79 1.15 20.42
C ARG A 162 -20.59 1.19 21.93
N GLY A 163 -20.67 2.37 22.55
CA GLY A 163 -20.47 2.52 24.00
C GLY A 163 -19.03 2.21 24.45
N ARG A 164 -18.04 2.31 23.56
CA ARG A 164 -16.63 2.00 23.86
C ARG A 164 -15.68 2.92 23.11
N ARG A 165 -14.42 2.95 23.55
CA ARG A 165 -13.36 3.66 22.82
C ARG A 165 -12.87 2.83 21.64
N ILE A 166 -12.76 3.45 20.48
CA ILE A 166 -12.15 2.89 19.27
C ILE A 166 -10.66 3.20 19.24
N LEU A 167 -9.84 2.23 18.82
CA LEU A 167 -8.39 2.31 18.74
C LEU A 167 -7.71 2.75 20.06
N ASP A 168 -8.32 2.45 21.20
CA ASP A 168 -7.75 2.78 22.51
C ASP A 168 -6.45 2.02 22.74
N GLY A 169 -5.37 2.74 23.05
CA GLY A 169 -4.03 2.18 23.20
C GLY A 169 -3.45 1.59 21.91
N ILE A 170 -3.96 1.97 20.73
CA ILE A 170 -3.42 1.51 19.44
C ILE A 170 -2.57 2.61 18.82
N ARG A 171 -1.29 2.30 18.59
CA ARG A 171 -0.34 3.21 17.94
C ARG A 171 -0.22 2.87 16.47
N LEU A 172 -0.67 3.78 15.61
CA LEU A 172 -0.49 3.70 14.16
C LEU A 172 0.38 4.87 13.70
N LEU A 173 1.25 4.61 12.73
CA LEU A 173 2.18 5.58 12.15
C LEU A 173 1.95 5.63 10.64
N ASP A 174 2.07 6.81 10.04
CA ASP A 174 1.92 7.00 8.59
C ASP A 174 3.28 7.32 7.96
N ILE A 175 3.70 6.58 6.93
CA ILE A 175 4.98 6.82 6.25
C ILE A 175 4.86 7.74 5.03
N GLY A 176 3.67 8.30 4.78
CA GLY A 176 3.39 9.07 3.59
C GLY A 176 3.20 8.19 2.35
N ASP A 177 3.49 8.76 1.18
CA ASP A 177 3.38 8.06 -0.10
C ASP A 177 4.72 7.45 -0.50
N LEU A 178 4.67 6.31 -1.18
CA LEU A 178 5.80 5.84 -1.97
C LEU A 178 6.00 6.81 -3.13
N ALA A 179 6.98 7.72 -2.99
CA ALA A 179 7.19 8.84 -3.90
C ALA A 179 8.42 8.65 -4.81
N GLY A 180 8.49 9.45 -5.87
CA GLY A 180 9.71 9.64 -6.68
C GLY A 180 10.00 8.56 -7.74
N VAL A 181 9.08 7.61 -7.96
CA VAL A 181 9.13 6.66 -9.08
C VAL A 181 7.95 6.93 -10.01
N ALA A 182 8.20 7.15 -11.30
CA ALA A 182 7.13 7.30 -12.28
C ALA A 182 6.30 6.00 -12.33
N PRO A 183 4.98 6.04 -12.04
CA PRO A 183 4.13 4.86 -12.12
C PRO A 183 4.10 4.31 -13.55
N ARG A 184 4.35 3.00 -13.68
CA ARG A 184 4.19 2.24 -14.91
C ARG A 184 3.92 0.76 -14.59
N PRO A 185 3.25 0.01 -15.46
CA PRO A 185 3.05 -1.43 -15.30
C PRO A 185 4.39 -2.16 -15.09
N GLY A 186 4.41 -3.06 -14.10
CA GLY A 186 5.62 -3.79 -13.69
C GLY A 186 6.79 -2.90 -13.24
N GLY A 187 6.51 -1.63 -12.91
CA GLY A 187 7.51 -0.62 -12.66
C GLY A 187 8.18 -0.72 -11.29
N PRO A 188 9.21 0.10 -11.06
CA PRO A 188 9.96 0.08 -9.81
C PRO A 188 9.11 0.43 -8.58
N MET A 189 8.00 1.15 -8.72
CA MET A 189 7.08 1.46 -7.61
C MET A 189 6.44 0.21 -7.01
N LEU A 190 6.15 -0.82 -7.81
CA LEU A 190 5.56 -2.06 -7.34
C LEU A 190 6.57 -2.88 -6.53
N ALA A 191 7.82 -2.99 -7.00
CA ALA A 191 8.90 -3.64 -6.24
C ALA A 191 9.15 -2.93 -4.90
N ALA A 192 9.17 -1.60 -4.94
CA ALA A 192 9.21 -0.72 -3.78
C ALA A 192 8.12 -1.03 -2.74
N LEU A 193 6.88 -1.19 -3.20
CA LEU A 193 5.75 -1.53 -2.37
C LEU A 193 5.94 -2.91 -1.73
N THR A 194 6.31 -3.92 -2.51
CA THR A 194 6.60 -5.27 -2.02
C THR A 194 7.62 -5.26 -0.90
N ASP A 195 8.75 -4.59 -1.10
CA ASP A 195 9.83 -4.54 -0.12
C ASP A 195 9.42 -3.76 1.15
N THR A 196 8.65 -2.67 0.99
CA THR A 196 8.15 -1.87 2.13
C THR A 196 7.17 -2.68 2.97
N VAL A 197 6.25 -3.39 2.33
CA VAL A 197 5.27 -4.25 3.00
C VAL A 197 5.98 -5.39 3.73
N ALA A 198 6.96 -6.04 3.09
CA ALA A 198 7.76 -7.09 3.73
C ALA A 198 8.43 -6.57 5.02
N ALA A 199 9.10 -5.42 4.95
CA ALA A 199 9.77 -4.83 6.12
C ALA A 199 8.78 -4.50 7.28
N VAL A 200 7.56 -4.09 6.96
CA VAL A 200 6.51 -3.82 7.97
C VAL A 200 6.01 -5.11 8.61
N VAL A 201 5.75 -6.15 7.81
CA VAL A 201 5.25 -7.44 8.31
C VAL A 201 6.31 -8.20 9.10
N GLU A 202 7.57 -8.23 8.64
CA GLU A 202 8.72 -8.84 9.35
C GLU A 202 8.94 -8.22 10.74
N ALA A 203 8.59 -6.94 10.86
CA ALA A 203 8.60 -6.20 12.12
C ALA A 203 7.43 -6.53 13.07
N GLY A 204 6.51 -7.41 12.69
CA GLY A 204 5.32 -7.75 13.46
C GLY A 204 4.24 -6.66 13.46
N ARG A 205 4.22 -5.80 12.43
CA ARG A 205 3.27 -4.69 12.28
C ARG A 205 2.28 -4.98 11.16
N VAL A 206 1.06 -4.46 11.27
CA VAL A 206 0.05 -4.56 10.21
C VAL A 206 0.29 -3.47 9.15
N PRO A 207 0.60 -3.80 7.89
CA PRO A 207 0.60 -2.82 6.79
C PRO A 207 -0.84 -2.40 6.47
N ILE A 208 -1.05 -1.10 6.35
CA ILE A 208 -2.32 -0.45 6.00
C ILE A 208 -2.07 0.33 4.72
N VAL A 209 -2.39 -0.25 3.57
CA VAL A 209 -2.06 0.32 2.26
C VAL A 209 -3.23 1.14 1.74
N LEU A 210 -2.96 2.38 1.33
CA LEU A 210 -3.95 3.29 0.79
C LEU A 210 -3.73 3.49 -0.70
N GLY A 211 -4.83 3.36 -1.44
CA GLY A 211 -4.97 3.85 -2.78
C GLY A 211 -4.38 2.97 -3.85
N GLY A 212 -4.33 3.58 -5.02
CA GLY A 212 -3.98 2.95 -6.27
C GLY A 212 -5.09 2.09 -6.87
N ASP A 213 -4.86 1.64 -8.09
CA ASP A 213 -5.69 0.62 -8.72
C ASP A 213 -5.46 -0.76 -8.09
N HIS A 214 -6.38 -1.70 -8.29
CA HIS A 214 -6.37 -2.99 -7.58
C HIS A 214 -5.14 -3.87 -7.91
N SER A 215 -4.40 -3.57 -8.98
CA SER A 215 -3.21 -4.34 -9.33
C SER A 215 -2.10 -4.24 -8.27
N ILE A 216 -2.09 -3.17 -7.47
CA ILE A 216 -1.09 -3.00 -6.41
C ILE A 216 -1.19 -4.08 -5.34
N THR A 217 -2.37 -4.66 -5.14
CA THR A 217 -2.61 -5.70 -4.13
C THR A 217 -1.74 -6.92 -4.38
N MET A 218 -1.44 -7.27 -5.64
CA MET A 218 -0.49 -8.35 -5.94
C MET A 218 0.91 -8.07 -5.35
N SER A 219 1.37 -6.81 -5.40
CA SER A 219 2.66 -6.41 -4.82
C SER A 219 2.63 -6.37 -3.29
N VAL A 220 1.47 -6.01 -2.70
CA VAL A 220 1.23 -6.11 -1.25
C VAL A 220 1.29 -7.57 -0.80
N LEU A 221 0.62 -8.47 -1.53
CA LEU A 221 0.63 -9.91 -1.28
C LEU A 221 2.05 -10.48 -1.38
N ASP A 222 2.82 -10.13 -2.42
CA ASP A 222 4.23 -10.55 -2.52
C ASP A 222 5.06 -10.11 -1.30
N GLY A 223 4.77 -8.92 -0.75
CA GLY A 223 5.48 -8.39 0.40
C GLY A 223 5.14 -9.16 1.66
N ILE A 224 3.85 -9.46 1.84
CA ILE A 224 3.34 -10.29 2.93
C ILE A 224 3.93 -11.70 2.85
N THR A 225 3.92 -12.33 1.66
CA THR A 225 4.28 -13.74 1.50
C THR A 225 5.77 -14.01 1.67
N ARG A 226 6.61 -12.97 1.63
CA ARG A 226 8.02 -13.04 2.07
C ARG A 226 8.17 -13.23 3.57
N ALA A 227 7.22 -12.75 4.36
CA ALA A 227 7.26 -12.76 5.82
C ALA A 227 6.30 -13.78 6.46
N ALA A 228 5.26 -14.21 5.73
CA ALA A 228 4.27 -15.17 6.19
C ALA A 228 3.85 -16.11 5.05
N GLU A 229 3.86 -17.41 5.29
CA GLU A 229 3.43 -18.40 4.29
C GLU A 229 1.98 -18.84 4.53
N GLY A 230 1.32 -19.28 3.46
CA GLY A 230 0.01 -19.93 3.54
C GLY A 230 -1.09 -19.01 4.04
N ILE A 231 -1.20 -17.83 3.44
CA ILE A 231 -2.18 -16.80 3.84
C ILE A 231 -3.50 -16.96 3.08
N GLY A 232 -4.58 -16.46 3.66
CA GLY A 232 -5.84 -16.23 2.96
C GLY A 232 -5.93 -14.79 2.43
N VAL A 233 -6.71 -14.58 1.37
CA VAL A 233 -7.12 -13.24 0.88
C VAL A 233 -8.62 -13.10 1.05
N LEU A 234 -9.05 -12.07 1.75
CA LEU A 234 -10.44 -11.63 1.78
C LEU A 234 -10.59 -10.46 0.80
N HIS A 235 -11.29 -10.71 -0.31
CA HIS A 235 -11.45 -9.80 -1.44
C HIS A 235 -12.89 -9.28 -1.49
N LEU A 236 -13.06 -7.99 -1.24
CA LEU A 236 -14.34 -7.29 -1.37
C LEU A 236 -14.33 -6.52 -2.69
N ASP A 237 -15.23 -6.88 -3.60
CA ASP A 237 -15.20 -6.36 -4.97
C ASP A 237 -16.53 -6.57 -5.69
N ALA A 238 -16.87 -5.71 -6.66
CA ALA A 238 -17.97 -5.94 -7.59
C ALA A 238 -17.59 -6.86 -8.76
N HIS A 239 -16.30 -6.99 -9.07
CA HIS A 239 -15.71 -7.70 -10.20
C HIS A 239 -15.01 -8.99 -9.77
N HIS A 240 -14.84 -9.89 -10.73
CA HIS A 240 -14.14 -11.14 -10.46
C HIS A 240 -12.64 -10.97 -10.28
N ASP A 241 -12.05 -9.98 -10.96
CA ASP A 241 -10.62 -9.70 -11.07
C ASP A 241 -9.75 -10.92 -11.41
N PHE A 242 -10.41 -11.89 -12.04
CA PHE A 242 -9.91 -13.20 -12.41
C PHE A 242 -10.61 -13.69 -13.67
N GLY A 243 -9.85 -14.27 -14.59
CA GLY A 243 -10.36 -15.07 -15.71
C GLY A 243 -9.67 -16.43 -15.82
N GLN A 244 -8.44 -16.58 -15.34
CA GLN A 244 -7.71 -17.86 -15.39
C GLN A 244 -6.57 -17.92 -14.38
N VAL A 245 -6.23 -19.12 -13.91
CA VAL A 245 -5.06 -19.27 -13.02
C VAL A 245 -3.77 -19.11 -13.83
N ARG A 246 -2.95 -18.12 -13.47
CA ARG A 246 -1.67 -17.82 -14.14
C ARG A 246 -0.49 -18.06 -13.22
N THR A 247 0.59 -18.58 -13.80
CA THR A 247 1.91 -18.67 -13.14
C THR A 247 2.96 -18.05 -14.07
N GLY A 248 4.08 -17.60 -13.52
CA GLY A 248 5.18 -17.01 -14.31
C GLY A 248 5.12 -15.49 -14.43
N SER A 249 5.42 -14.96 -15.62
CA SER A 249 5.56 -13.50 -15.84
C SER A 249 4.25 -12.74 -15.57
N ARG A 250 4.41 -11.50 -15.11
CA ARG A 250 3.32 -10.56 -14.75
C ARG A 250 3.28 -9.34 -15.68
N ASP A 251 3.78 -9.46 -16.91
CA ASP A 251 3.79 -8.36 -17.89
C ASP A 251 2.39 -7.88 -18.27
N GLU A 252 1.38 -8.75 -18.12
CA GLU A 252 -0.04 -8.46 -18.40
C GLU A 252 -0.84 -8.12 -17.12
N LEU A 253 -0.17 -7.94 -15.99
CA LEU A 253 -0.83 -7.61 -14.72
C LEU A 253 -1.49 -6.23 -14.82
N HIS A 254 -2.79 -6.19 -14.52
CA HIS A 254 -3.59 -4.99 -14.39
C HIS A 254 -4.63 -5.20 -13.28
N HIS A 255 -5.48 -4.19 -13.04
CA HIS A 255 -6.46 -4.24 -11.94
C HIS A 255 -7.43 -5.42 -12.11
N GLY A 256 -8.16 -5.51 -13.22
CA GLY A 256 -9.13 -6.61 -13.45
C GLY A 256 -8.59 -8.03 -13.68
N ASN A 257 -7.33 -8.35 -13.36
CA ASN A 257 -6.81 -9.72 -13.47
C ASN A 257 -5.78 -10.10 -12.38
N PHE A 258 -5.57 -9.28 -11.34
CA PHE A 258 -4.52 -9.57 -10.36
C PHE A 258 -4.74 -10.89 -9.62
N LEU A 259 -6.00 -11.33 -9.44
CA LEU A 259 -6.29 -12.61 -8.80
C LEU A 259 -5.88 -13.82 -9.66
N ASP A 260 -5.67 -13.65 -10.97
CA ASP A 260 -5.11 -14.71 -11.83
C ASP A 260 -3.78 -15.23 -11.26
N TRP A 261 -2.91 -14.31 -10.81
CA TRP A 261 -1.62 -14.65 -10.22
C TRP A 261 -1.72 -14.96 -8.73
N ALA A 262 -2.62 -14.31 -7.99
CA ALA A 262 -2.83 -14.65 -6.58
C ALA A 262 -3.28 -16.12 -6.42
N LEU A 263 -4.19 -16.60 -7.28
CA LEU A 263 -4.64 -17.98 -7.29
C LEU A 263 -3.58 -18.97 -7.82
N GLY A 264 -2.63 -18.49 -8.61
CA GLY A 264 -1.48 -19.26 -9.09
C GLY A 264 -0.31 -19.29 -8.12
N ASP A 265 -0.30 -18.43 -7.10
CA ASP A 265 0.76 -18.36 -6.09
C ASP A 265 0.53 -19.42 -5.01
N PRO A 266 1.46 -20.38 -4.83
CA PRO A 266 1.32 -21.42 -3.81
C PRO A 266 1.25 -20.85 -2.38
N ALA A 267 1.81 -19.67 -2.11
CA ALA A 267 1.79 -19.01 -0.81
C ALA A 267 0.39 -18.46 -0.43
N ILE A 268 -0.53 -18.32 -1.39
CA ILE A 268 -1.90 -17.81 -1.17
C ILE A 268 -2.89 -18.97 -1.02
N SER A 269 -3.00 -19.54 0.17
CA SER A 269 -3.78 -20.75 0.46
C SER A 269 -5.24 -20.70 0.02
N PHE A 270 -5.90 -19.55 0.17
CA PHE A 270 -7.33 -19.44 -0.11
C PHE A 270 -7.74 -18.00 -0.43
N VAL A 271 -8.75 -17.84 -1.29
CA VAL A 271 -9.39 -16.56 -1.60
C VAL A 271 -10.86 -16.65 -1.22
N ALA A 272 -11.29 -15.76 -0.34
CA ALA A 272 -12.68 -15.52 0.02
C ALA A 272 -13.14 -14.23 -0.65
N GLN A 273 -14.01 -14.34 -1.64
CA GLN A 273 -14.45 -13.23 -2.47
C GLN A 273 -15.92 -12.91 -2.18
N VAL A 274 -16.24 -11.63 -1.95
CA VAL A 274 -17.62 -11.18 -1.62
C VAL A 274 -18.00 -9.96 -2.43
N GLY A 275 -19.25 -9.89 -2.89
CA GLY A 275 -19.79 -8.71 -3.58
C GLY A 275 -19.89 -8.82 -5.10
N VAL A 276 -19.31 -9.86 -5.69
CA VAL A 276 -19.14 -9.97 -7.13
C VAL A 276 -20.45 -10.10 -7.87
N ARG A 277 -20.66 -9.21 -8.83
CA ARG A 277 -21.91 -9.06 -9.59
C ARG A 277 -21.70 -8.62 -11.03
N GLN A 278 -20.45 -8.59 -11.50
CA GLN A 278 -20.11 -8.41 -12.90
C GLN A 278 -20.78 -9.51 -13.75
N LEU A 279 -21.41 -9.11 -14.86
CA LEU A 279 -21.94 -10.07 -15.83
C LEU A 279 -20.79 -10.66 -16.66
N THR A 280 -20.80 -11.98 -16.83
CA THR A 280 -19.82 -12.72 -17.63
C THR A 280 -20.53 -13.75 -18.50
N ASP A 281 -19.99 -13.98 -19.70
CA ASP A 281 -20.38 -15.08 -20.60
C ASP A 281 -19.70 -16.41 -20.22
N GLU A 282 -18.70 -16.35 -19.33
CA GLU A 282 -17.96 -17.50 -18.84
C GLU A 282 -18.50 -17.98 -17.49
N VAL A 283 -19.24 -19.10 -17.49
CA VAL A 283 -19.56 -19.84 -16.26
C VAL A 283 -18.39 -20.77 -15.94
N GLY A 284 -17.26 -20.19 -15.54
CA GLY A 284 -16.09 -20.93 -15.12
C GLY A 284 -16.35 -21.70 -13.82
N GLN A 285 -15.77 -22.89 -13.67
CA GLN A 285 -15.67 -23.51 -12.34
C GLN A 285 -14.66 -22.71 -11.53
N ALA A 286 -15.11 -22.09 -10.43
CA ALA A 286 -14.21 -21.43 -9.48
C ALA A 286 -13.10 -22.42 -9.05
N PRO A 287 -11.82 -22.00 -9.03
CA PRO A 287 -10.75 -22.85 -8.53
C PRO A 287 -11.07 -23.35 -7.11
N GLY A 288 -10.63 -24.55 -6.74
CA GLY A 288 -10.92 -25.12 -5.41
C GLY A 288 -10.40 -24.31 -4.21
N ARG A 289 -9.53 -23.32 -4.46
CA ARG A 289 -9.00 -22.36 -3.49
C ARG A 289 -9.75 -21.02 -3.48
N LEU A 290 -10.83 -20.88 -4.25
CA LEU A 290 -11.68 -19.69 -4.30
C LEU A 290 -13.08 -20.03 -3.80
N ARG A 291 -13.60 -19.23 -2.87
CA ARG A 291 -15.01 -19.22 -2.52
C ARG A 291 -15.58 -17.83 -2.76
N CYS A 292 -16.66 -17.77 -3.52
CA CYS A 292 -17.34 -16.53 -3.86
C CYS A 292 -18.74 -16.47 -3.23
N TRP A 293 -19.09 -15.34 -2.62
CA TRP A 293 -20.44 -14.95 -2.27
C TRP A 293 -20.89 -13.83 -3.20
N PRO A 294 -21.59 -14.14 -4.30
CA PRO A 294 -21.93 -13.18 -5.33
C PRO A 294 -22.95 -12.16 -4.84
N GLY A 295 -22.85 -10.93 -5.37
CA GLY A 295 -23.68 -9.79 -4.99
C GLY A 295 -23.77 -9.67 -3.48
N ARG A 296 -25.00 -9.51 -2.98
CA ARG A 296 -25.29 -9.29 -1.56
C ARG A 296 -25.43 -10.57 -0.72
N THR A 297 -25.17 -11.75 -1.28
CA THR A 297 -25.45 -13.04 -0.61
C THR A 297 -24.66 -13.27 0.68
N ALA A 298 -23.48 -12.66 0.84
CA ALA A 298 -22.74 -12.69 2.10
C ALA A 298 -23.49 -11.99 3.24
N LEU A 299 -24.28 -10.95 2.95
CA LEU A 299 -25.04 -10.18 3.94
C LEU A 299 -26.25 -10.96 4.48
N ASP A 300 -26.72 -11.96 3.75
CA ASP A 300 -27.82 -12.84 4.16
C ASP A 300 -27.37 -13.93 5.15
N LEU A 301 -26.06 -14.06 5.38
CA LEU A 301 -25.48 -15.09 6.24
C LEU A 301 -25.00 -14.48 7.57
N PRO A 302 -25.18 -15.21 8.69
CA PRO A 302 -24.46 -14.88 9.92
C PRO A 302 -22.95 -14.93 9.66
N VAL A 303 -22.22 -13.88 10.06
CA VAL A 303 -20.76 -13.78 9.84
C VAL A 303 -20.00 -15.01 10.37
N ARG A 304 -20.44 -15.58 11.50
CA ARG A 304 -19.85 -16.80 12.06
C ARG A 304 -19.91 -18.01 11.10
N ASP A 305 -20.95 -18.08 10.28
CA ASP A 305 -21.14 -19.18 9.33
C ASP A 305 -20.25 -18.97 8.10
N ILE A 306 -20.04 -17.72 7.68
CA ILE A 306 -19.02 -17.35 6.67
C ILE A 306 -17.65 -17.81 7.14
N ILE A 307 -17.24 -17.41 8.37
CA ILE A 307 -15.95 -17.76 8.96
C ILE A 307 -15.78 -19.27 9.10
N ALA A 308 -16.79 -19.98 9.63
CA ALA A 308 -16.75 -21.43 9.80
C ALA A 308 -16.60 -22.19 8.46
N SER A 309 -16.96 -21.55 7.36
CA SER A 309 -16.81 -22.11 6.02
C SER A 309 -15.38 -21.96 5.47
N LEU A 310 -14.58 -21.03 6.00
CA LEU A 310 -13.21 -20.75 5.54
C LEU A 310 -12.20 -21.76 6.14
N PRO A 311 -11.04 -21.98 5.49
CA PRO A 311 -10.02 -22.85 6.06
C PRO A 311 -9.52 -22.33 7.42
N PRO A 312 -9.47 -23.18 8.46
CA PRO A 312 -9.07 -22.75 9.80
C PRO A 312 -7.56 -22.47 9.86
N GLY A 313 -7.16 -21.59 10.78
CA GLY A 313 -5.74 -21.34 11.09
C GLY A 313 -4.99 -20.46 10.07
N LEU A 314 -5.64 -20.01 8.99
CA LEU A 314 -5.05 -19.05 8.07
C LEU A 314 -5.00 -17.66 8.68
N ARG A 315 -3.94 -16.93 8.35
CA ARG A 315 -3.85 -15.49 8.53
C ARG A 315 -4.31 -14.80 7.23
N TRP A 316 -5.00 -13.68 7.32
CA TRP A 316 -5.72 -13.09 6.20
C TRP A 316 -5.18 -11.70 5.84
N HIS A 317 -5.00 -11.45 4.55
CA HIS A 317 -4.93 -10.10 3.99
C HIS A 317 -6.32 -9.67 3.55
N VAL A 318 -6.75 -8.47 3.93
CA VAL A 318 -8.05 -7.92 3.52
C VAL A 318 -7.81 -6.87 2.44
N THR A 319 -8.39 -7.05 1.27
CA THR A 319 -8.32 -6.09 0.18
C THR A 319 -9.73 -5.59 -0.15
N ILE A 320 -9.89 -4.27 -0.08
CA ILE A 320 -11.19 -3.60 -0.20
C ILE A 320 -11.18 -2.75 -1.47
N ASP A 321 -11.80 -3.28 -2.54
CA ASP A 321 -12.24 -2.43 -3.64
C ASP A 321 -13.47 -1.65 -3.20
N VAL A 322 -13.44 -0.33 -3.34
CA VAL A 322 -14.56 0.53 -2.96
C VAL A 322 -15.77 0.38 -3.89
N ASP A 323 -15.60 -0.20 -5.08
CA ASP A 323 -16.68 -0.46 -6.03
C ASP A 323 -17.63 -1.58 -5.59
N VAL A 324 -17.28 -2.33 -4.54
CA VAL A 324 -18.19 -3.26 -3.86
C VAL A 324 -19.44 -2.54 -3.33
N LEU A 325 -19.30 -1.24 -3.00
CA LEU A 325 -20.39 -0.39 -2.56
C LEU A 325 -21.35 -0.08 -3.70
N ASP A 326 -22.63 0.06 -3.35
CA ASP A 326 -23.64 0.46 -4.34
C ASP A 326 -23.38 1.91 -4.82
N PRO A 327 -23.63 2.23 -6.10
CA PRO A 327 -23.51 3.60 -6.61
C PRO A 327 -24.40 4.63 -5.88
N SER A 328 -25.48 4.21 -5.21
CA SER A 328 -26.26 5.08 -4.32
C SER A 328 -25.51 5.52 -3.06
N VAL A 329 -24.44 4.80 -2.69
CA VAL A 329 -23.56 5.08 -1.55
C VAL A 329 -22.28 5.76 -2.01
N LEU A 330 -21.62 5.21 -3.03
CA LEU A 330 -20.32 5.68 -3.51
C LEU A 330 -20.24 5.63 -5.04
N THR A 331 -20.15 6.81 -5.66
CA THR A 331 -19.95 6.97 -7.11
C THR A 331 -18.49 7.18 -7.51
N SER A 332 -17.60 7.29 -6.53
CA SER A 332 -16.22 7.76 -6.73
C SER A 332 -15.24 6.59 -6.86
N THR A 333 -15.44 5.82 -7.92
CA THR A 333 -14.58 4.71 -8.34
C THR A 333 -14.51 4.66 -9.87
N GLY A 334 -13.64 3.81 -10.42
CA GLY A 334 -13.52 3.58 -11.85
C GLY A 334 -14.75 2.90 -12.44
N THR A 335 -15.01 1.67 -12.03
CA THR A 335 -15.95 0.73 -12.64
C THR A 335 -17.18 0.50 -11.78
N LEU A 336 -18.19 1.37 -11.89
CA LEU A 336 -19.41 1.26 -11.07
C LEU A 336 -20.31 0.10 -11.50
N LEU A 337 -20.77 -0.70 -10.53
CA LEU A 337 -21.82 -1.70 -10.74
C LEU A 337 -22.97 -1.57 -9.73
N PRO A 338 -24.24 -1.48 -10.17
CA PRO A 338 -25.41 -1.38 -9.29
C PRO A 338 -25.68 -2.68 -8.52
N GLY A 339 -26.45 -2.59 -7.43
CA GLY A 339 -26.81 -3.73 -6.58
C GLY A 339 -25.74 -4.09 -5.55
N GLY A 340 -24.88 -3.13 -5.19
CA GLY A 340 -23.76 -3.30 -4.26
C GLY A 340 -24.16 -3.17 -2.78
N PHE A 341 -23.17 -3.02 -1.91
CA PHE A 341 -23.39 -2.95 -0.46
C PHE A 341 -23.72 -1.53 0.01
N GLY A 342 -24.53 -1.45 1.06
CA GLY A 342 -24.73 -0.24 1.84
C GLY A 342 -23.50 0.07 2.72
N HIS A 343 -23.29 1.34 3.08
CA HIS A 343 -22.17 1.73 3.97
C HIS A 343 -22.15 0.94 5.29
N LEU A 344 -23.26 0.94 6.04
CA LEU A 344 -23.33 0.27 7.35
C LEU A 344 -23.30 -1.26 7.24
N GLU A 345 -23.78 -1.81 6.11
CA GLU A 345 -23.71 -3.24 5.83
C GLU A 345 -22.26 -3.69 5.64
N THR A 346 -21.48 -2.92 4.87
CA THR A 346 -20.05 -3.14 4.68
C THR A 346 -19.29 -3.04 6.01
N VAL A 347 -19.58 -2.02 6.83
CA VAL A 347 -18.99 -1.88 8.17
C VAL A 347 -19.30 -3.10 9.04
N ALA A 348 -20.57 -3.52 9.12
CA ALA A 348 -20.97 -4.66 9.95
C ALA A 348 -20.32 -5.98 9.50
N LEU A 349 -20.25 -6.22 8.19
CA LEU A 349 -19.60 -7.41 7.62
C LEU A 349 -18.11 -7.43 7.95
N LEU A 350 -17.39 -6.35 7.67
CA LEU A 350 -15.94 -6.26 7.90
C LEU A 350 -15.57 -6.30 9.38
N GLU A 351 -16.31 -5.61 10.24
CA GLU A 351 -16.09 -5.70 11.69
C GLU A 351 -16.26 -7.13 12.20
N GLY A 352 -17.31 -7.82 11.76
CA GLY A 352 -17.55 -9.21 12.15
C GLY A 352 -16.45 -10.15 11.65
N LEU A 353 -16.08 -10.05 10.36
CA LEU A 353 -15.04 -10.89 9.76
C LEU A 353 -13.68 -10.63 10.42
N CYS A 354 -13.27 -9.38 10.57
CA CYS A 354 -11.97 -9.03 11.16
C CYS A 354 -11.88 -9.27 12.67
N SER A 355 -13.02 -9.34 13.38
CA SER A 355 -13.06 -9.76 14.78
C SER A 355 -12.82 -11.27 14.95
N GLY A 356 -13.18 -12.08 13.95
CA GLY A 356 -13.04 -13.54 13.99
C GLY A 356 -11.84 -14.10 13.24
N LEU A 357 -11.32 -13.40 12.23
CA LEU A 357 -10.17 -13.82 11.42
C LEU A 357 -8.88 -13.18 11.93
N ASP A 358 -7.75 -13.92 11.91
CA ASP A 358 -6.44 -13.33 12.18
C ASP A 358 -5.97 -12.52 10.96
N VAL A 359 -6.11 -11.19 11.02
CA VAL A 359 -5.74 -10.29 9.92
C VAL A 359 -4.30 -9.80 10.11
N LEU A 360 -3.51 -9.92 9.05
CA LEU A 360 -2.10 -9.53 9.05
C LEU A 360 -1.84 -8.25 8.24
N GLY A 361 -2.76 -7.84 7.37
CA GLY A 361 -2.62 -6.67 6.47
C GLY A 361 -3.97 -6.24 5.90
N VAL A 362 -4.06 -4.97 5.50
CA VAL A 362 -5.24 -4.41 4.82
C VAL A 362 -4.84 -3.44 3.72
N ASP A 363 -5.55 -3.44 2.60
CA ASP A 363 -5.49 -2.39 1.59
C ASP A 363 -6.88 -1.89 1.19
N VAL A 364 -6.95 -0.63 0.74
CA VAL A 364 -8.15 0.01 0.20
C VAL A 364 -7.80 0.67 -1.13
N VAL A 365 -8.44 0.25 -2.21
CA VAL A 365 -8.07 0.57 -3.60
C VAL A 365 -9.24 1.14 -4.39
N GLU A 366 -8.98 1.56 -5.64
CA GLU A 366 -9.95 2.07 -6.63
C GLU A 366 -10.76 3.31 -6.24
N LEU A 367 -10.49 3.91 -5.08
CA LEU A 367 -11.10 5.16 -4.67
C LEU A 367 -10.62 6.31 -5.56
N ILE A 368 -11.54 6.99 -6.21
CA ILE A 368 -11.26 8.23 -6.93
C ILE A 368 -11.72 9.41 -6.07
N ALA A 369 -11.00 10.52 -6.10
CA ALA A 369 -11.48 11.74 -5.45
C ALA A 369 -12.76 12.24 -6.14
N GLY A 370 -13.86 12.32 -5.38
CA GLY A 370 -15.13 12.86 -5.84
C GLY A 370 -15.20 14.40 -5.77
N PRO A 371 -16.27 15.01 -6.29
CA PRO A 371 -16.52 16.45 -6.19
C PRO A 371 -16.88 16.92 -4.77
N SER A 372 -17.17 15.99 -3.86
CA SER A 372 -17.38 16.25 -2.42
C SER A 372 -16.47 15.35 -1.59
N ASP A 373 -16.33 15.64 -0.30
CA ASP A 373 -15.54 14.80 0.62
C ASP A 373 -16.31 13.56 1.12
N ALA A 374 -17.61 13.44 0.83
CA ALA A 374 -18.45 12.34 1.35
C ALA A 374 -17.95 10.93 1.00
N PRO A 375 -17.54 10.62 -0.25
CA PRO A 375 -16.99 9.31 -0.60
C PRO A 375 -15.74 8.97 0.22
N GLY A 376 -14.81 9.91 0.35
CA GLY A 376 -13.61 9.71 1.16
C GLY A 376 -13.91 9.53 2.65
N ILE A 377 -14.93 10.22 3.19
CA ILE A 377 -15.36 10.04 4.58
C ILE A 377 -15.99 8.64 4.80
N ILE A 378 -16.82 8.16 3.86
CA ILE A 378 -17.42 6.82 3.90
C ILE A 378 -16.33 5.74 3.91
N VAL A 379 -15.36 5.85 3.00
CA VAL A 379 -14.25 4.89 2.92
C VAL A 379 -13.34 4.99 4.15
N ALA A 380 -13.11 6.20 4.67
CA ALA A 380 -12.38 6.39 5.92
C ALA A 380 -13.10 5.76 7.13
N ASP A 381 -14.44 5.81 7.21
CA ASP A 381 -15.17 5.11 8.28
C ASP A 381 -15.06 3.60 8.12
N ILE A 382 -15.28 3.05 6.92
CA ILE A 382 -15.09 1.61 6.64
C ILE A 382 -13.70 1.15 7.09
N LEU A 383 -12.64 1.88 6.71
CA LEU A 383 -11.28 1.56 7.11
C LEU A 383 -11.09 1.70 8.63
N LEU A 384 -11.57 2.78 9.26
CA LEU A 384 -11.47 2.99 10.71
C LEU A 384 -12.07 1.82 11.51
N ARG A 385 -13.28 1.40 11.12
CA ARG A 385 -14.02 0.30 11.75
C ARG A 385 -13.32 -1.04 11.57
N THR A 386 -12.79 -1.26 10.37
CA THR A 386 -12.01 -2.45 10.03
C THR A 386 -10.74 -2.53 10.87
N LEU A 387 -9.97 -1.44 10.95
CA LEU A 387 -8.76 -1.37 11.78
C LEU A 387 -9.06 -1.59 13.26
N ASP A 388 -10.13 -0.98 13.78
CA ASP A 388 -10.52 -1.17 15.17
C ASP A 388 -10.87 -2.64 15.48
N ALA A 389 -11.58 -3.34 14.59
CA ALA A 389 -11.85 -4.77 14.74
C ALA A 389 -10.57 -5.62 14.70
N ILE A 390 -9.66 -5.36 13.74
CA ILE A 390 -8.36 -6.05 13.62
C ILE A 390 -7.56 -5.92 14.92
N PHE A 391 -7.37 -4.69 15.40
CA PHE A 391 -6.50 -4.44 16.55
C PHE A 391 -7.16 -4.81 17.89
N HIS A 392 -8.49 -4.71 17.98
CA HIS A 392 -9.21 -5.21 19.15
C HIS A 392 -9.03 -6.72 19.30
N ARG A 393 -9.16 -7.48 18.20
CA ARG A 393 -8.90 -8.92 18.18
C ARG A 393 -7.47 -9.26 18.61
N GLN A 394 -6.47 -8.60 18.03
CA GLN A 394 -5.08 -8.86 18.36
C GLN A 394 -4.80 -8.63 19.86
N LYS A 395 -5.43 -7.63 20.48
CA LYS A 395 -5.33 -7.40 21.92
C LYS A 395 -5.96 -8.50 22.77
N THR A 396 -7.10 -9.04 22.36
CA THR A 396 -7.85 -10.03 23.14
C THR A 396 -7.34 -11.46 22.94
N HIS A 397 -6.72 -11.77 21.81
CA HIS A 397 -6.31 -13.13 21.44
C HIS A 397 -4.79 -13.39 21.41
N ALA A 398 -3.93 -12.38 21.58
CA ALA A 398 -2.48 -12.59 21.62
C ALA A 398 -1.99 -13.14 22.99
N PRO A 399 -1.33 -14.32 23.06
CA PRO A 399 -0.85 -14.93 24.31
C PRO A 399 0.24 -14.13 25.06
N GLY A 400 0.77 -13.06 24.47
CA GLY A 400 1.83 -12.22 25.05
C GLY A 400 1.40 -10.78 25.38
N PHE A 401 0.19 -10.35 25.01
CA PHE A 401 -0.25 -8.96 25.19
C PHE A 401 -0.90 -8.72 26.57
N ALA A 402 -1.55 -9.74 27.14
CA ALA A 402 -2.07 -9.70 28.51
C ALA A 402 -0.95 -9.49 29.56
N THR A 403 0.27 -9.98 29.27
CA THR A 403 1.41 -9.88 30.19
C THR A 403 2.02 -8.48 30.23
N ALA A 404 1.87 -7.66 29.17
CA ALA A 404 2.39 -6.29 29.14
C ALA A 404 1.52 -5.30 29.94
N LEU A 405 0.21 -5.58 30.07
CA LEU A 405 -0.70 -4.77 30.90
C LEU A 405 -0.58 -5.10 32.40
N ALA A 406 -0.30 -6.36 32.75
CA ALA A 406 -0.14 -6.78 34.14
C ALA A 406 1.10 -6.18 34.85
N VAL A 407 2.07 -5.63 34.08
CA VAL A 407 3.25 -4.96 34.64
C VAL A 407 2.98 -3.48 34.90
N SER A 408 2.09 -2.82 34.15
CA SER A 408 1.77 -1.40 34.39
C SER A 408 0.71 -1.18 35.47
N GLU A 409 -0.11 -2.20 35.80
CA GLU A 409 -1.17 -2.07 36.82
C GLU A 409 -0.67 -2.26 38.26
N ARG A 410 0.56 -2.75 38.47
CA ARG A 410 1.11 -2.96 39.82
C ARG A 410 1.72 -1.72 40.45
N ASP A 411 2.06 -0.70 39.67
CA ASP A 411 2.73 0.53 40.16
C ASP A 411 1.76 1.70 40.44
N GLY A 412 0.44 1.46 40.35
CA GLY A 412 -0.58 2.52 40.47
C GLY A 412 -1.66 2.29 41.53
N ALA A 413 -1.49 1.36 42.48
CA ALA A 413 -2.51 1.07 43.48
C ALA A 413 -2.59 2.16 44.57
N SER A 414 -3.45 3.16 44.34
CA SER A 414 -3.99 4.06 45.36
C SER A 414 -5.52 4.08 45.31
N GLN A 415 -6.11 3.37 46.28
CA GLN A 415 -7.44 3.51 46.88
C GLN A 415 -8.65 3.98 46.03
N VAL A 416 -9.48 2.98 45.66
CA VAL A 416 -10.95 2.84 45.81
C VAL A 416 -11.91 4.00 45.46
N ALA A 417 -12.86 3.72 44.56
CA ALA A 417 -14.27 4.09 44.72
C ALA A 417 -15.20 3.00 44.14
N ASP A 418 -16.30 2.77 44.86
CA ASP A 418 -17.33 1.74 44.76
C ASP A 418 -18.08 1.70 43.39
N PRO A 419 -18.26 0.53 42.74
CA PRO A 419 -18.94 0.42 41.44
C PRO A 419 -20.47 0.54 41.46
N ASP A 420 -21.13 0.70 42.62
CA ASP A 420 -22.61 0.73 42.72
C ASP A 420 -23.24 2.12 42.92
N ALA A 421 -22.50 3.21 42.71
CA ALA A 421 -23.08 4.56 42.74
C ALA A 421 -23.80 4.90 41.41
N ALA A 422 -25.11 4.69 41.38
CA ALA A 422 -25.99 5.08 40.27
C ALA A 422 -25.82 6.56 39.87
N VAL A 423 -25.42 6.79 38.62
CA VAL A 423 -25.37 8.13 38.00
C VAL A 423 -26.78 8.46 37.47
N PRO A 424 -27.40 9.60 37.84
CA PRO A 424 -28.71 9.96 37.32
C PRO A 424 -28.61 10.40 35.85
N ALA A 425 -29.56 9.96 35.03
CA ALA A 425 -29.67 10.33 33.62
C ALA A 425 -29.87 11.85 33.45
N PRO A 426 -29.26 12.48 32.42
CA PRO A 426 -29.48 13.90 32.16
C PRO A 426 -30.90 14.14 31.62
N ALA A 427 -31.56 15.15 32.16
CA ALA A 427 -32.87 15.61 31.71
C ALA A 427 -32.79 16.19 30.29
N LEU A 428 -33.71 15.78 29.41
CA LEU A 428 -33.90 16.33 28.07
C LEU A 428 -34.58 17.71 28.15
N ASP A 429 -34.01 18.69 27.45
CA ASP A 429 -34.51 20.05 27.29
C ASP A 429 -35.69 20.08 26.27
N PRO A 430 -36.90 20.58 26.62
CA PRO A 430 -38.10 20.43 25.79
C PRO A 430 -38.28 21.52 24.72
N ALA A 431 -37.21 21.93 24.03
CA ALA A 431 -37.28 23.01 23.03
C ALA A 431 -36.56 22.68 21.71
N VAL A 432 -37.13 21.75 20.91
CA VAL A 432 -36.83 21.67 19.47
C VAL A 432 -38.14 21.47 18.71
N PRO A 433 -38.54 22.37 17.79
CA PRO A 433 -39.76 22.22 17.01
C PRO A 433 -39.58 21.20 15.87
N ALA A 434 -40.60 20.37 15.66
CA ALA A 434 -40.68 19.40 14.58
C ALA A 434 -40.73 20.08 13.19
N LEU A 435 -39.91 19.60 12.25
CA LEU A 435 -40.03 19.91 10.83
C LEU A 435 -40.58 18.68 10.09
N GLY A 436 -41.73 18.84 9.45
CA GLY A 436 -42.19 18.01 8.33
C GLY A 436 -42.42 18.90 7.09
N PRO A 437 -43.06 18.41 6.01
CA PRO A 437 -43.21 17.02 5.55
C PRO A 437 -42.57 16.78 4.15
N ALA A 438 -42.71 15.53 3.72
CA ALA A 438 -42.31 14.84 2.48
C ALA A 438 -42.17 15.63 1.16
N VAL A 439 -41.15 15.21 0.38
CA VAL A 439 -40.87 15.59 -1.03
C VAL A 439 -41.74 14.73 -1.99
N PRO A 440 -42.24 15.25 -3.13
CA PRO A 440 -43.18 14.54 -3.98
C PRO A 440 -42.52 13.57 -4.97
N VAL A 441 -43.29 12.51 -5.30
CA VAL A 441 -43.01 11.46 -6.28
C VAL A 441 -43.06 12.02 -7.70
N VAL A 442 -42.09 11.64 -8.56
CA VAL A 442 -42.03 12.01 -9.99
C VAL A 442 -42.52 10.85 -10.86
N ASP A 443 -43.35 11.19 -11.83
CA ASP A 443 -44.10 10.35 -12.79
C ASP A 443 -43.19 9.69 -13.88
N PRO A 444 -43.27 8.36 -14.13
CA PRO A 444 -42.41 7.67 -15.09
C PRO A 444 -43.05 7.64 -16.51
N GLY A 445 -43.04 8.77 -17.21
CA GLY A 445 -43.75 8.89 -18.49
C GLY A 445 -43.19 9.87 -19.52
N ALA A 446 -41.89 9.84 -19.85
CA ALA A 446 -41.34 10.57 -21.00
C ALA A 446 -40.29 9.75 -21.78
N PRO A 447 -40.33 9.73 -23.13
CA PRO A 447 -39.51 8.85 -23.96
C PRO A 447 -38.07 9.35 -24.13
N ALA A 448 -37.11 8.41 -24.11
CA ALA A 448 -35.68 8.66 -24.31
C ALA A 448 -35.33 8.86 -25.80
N LEU A 449 -34.46 9.82 -26.08
CA LEU A 449 -33.82 10.05 -27.37
C LEU A 449 -32.54 9.21 -27.47
N GLU A 450 -32.45 8.33 -28.48
CA GLU A 450 -31.22 7.57 -28.78
C GLU A 450 -30.19 8.43 -29.54
N PRO A 451 -28.87 8.23 -29.29
CA PRO A 451 -27.84 8.60 -30.25
C PRO A 451 -27.19 7.36 -30.89
N ALA A 452 -26.99 7.44 -32.20
CA ALA A 452 -26.40 6.45 -33.08
C ALA A 452 -24.88 6.24 -32.85
N VAL A 453 -24.41 5.00 -33.00
CA VAL A 453 -23.00 4.59 -32.95
C VAL A 453 -22.53 4.18 -34.36
N PRO A 454 -21.39 4.65 -34.89
CA PRO A 454 -20.78 4.11 -36.10
C PRO A 454 -19.79 2.97 -35.77
N ALA A 455 -19.87 1.89 -36.55
CA ALA A 455 -19.05 0.69 -36.43
C ALA A 455 -17.58 0.91 -36.88
N LEU A 456 -16.62 0.41 -36.09
CA LEU A 456 -15.20 0.32 -36.46
C LEU A 456 -14.78 -1.14 -36.71
N ARG A 457 -14.16 -1.35 -37.88
CA ARG A 457 -13.70 -2.63 -38.41
C ARG A 457 -12.45 -3.13 -37.70
N ARG A 458 -12.40 -4.45 -37.43
CA ARG A 458 -11.23 -5.19 -36.92
C ARG A 458 -10.14 -5.32 -38.00
N GLY A 459 -8.90 -4.97 -37.64
CA GLY A 459 -7.68 -5.25 -38.40
C GLY A 459 -6.79 -6.23 -37.64
N SER A 460 -6.42 -7.31 -38.33
CA SER A 460 -5.58 -8.43 -37.89
C SER A 460 -4.14 -8.02 -37.55
N ARG A 461 -3.54 -8.60 -36.49
CA ARG A 461 -2.08 -8.55 -36.25
C ARG A 461 -1.46 -9.95 -36.35
N SER A 462 -0.39 -10.02 -37.14
CA SER A 462 0.48 -11.17 -37.38
C SER A 462 1.47 -11.38 -36.23
N LYS A 463 1.75 -12.66 -35.95
CA LYS A 463 2.75 -13.16 -35.00
C LYS A 463 4.17 -12.76 -35.43
N VAL A 464 5.03 -12.42 -34.46
CA VAL A 464 6.49 -12.48 -34.59
C VAL A 464 7.01 -13.27 -33.40
N ASP A 465 7.81 -14.28 -33.74
CA ASP A 465 8.45 -15.27 -32.89
C ASP A 465 9.92 -14.87 -32.69
N THR A 466 10.39 -14.83 -31.44
CA THR A 466 11.83 -14.70 -31.14
C THR A 466 12.17 -15.46 -29.87
N THR A 467 12.83 -16.60 -30.05
CA THR A 467 13.51 -17.41 -29.04
C THR A 467 14.93 -16.89 -28.81
N VAL A 468 15.37 -16.81 -27.55
CA VAL A 468 16.79 -16.62 -27.14
C VAL A 468 17.05 -17.42 -25.85
N PRO A 469 18.21 -18.10 -25.68
CA PRO A 469 18.40 -19.17 -24.69
C PRO A 469 18.98 -18.72 -23.34
N GLU A 470 18.75 -19.55 -22.32
CA GLU A 470 19.21 -19.39 -20.92
C GLU A 470 20.74 -19.54 -20.74
N PRO A 471 21.33 -18.93 -19.69
CA PRO A 471 22.63 -19.34 -19.16
C PRO A 471 22.53 -20.04 -17.77
N SER A 472 23.31 -21.11 -17.66
CA SER A 472 23.49 -22.01 -16.52
C SER A 472 24.15 -21.35 -15.29
N LEU A 473 23.66 -21.66 -14.10
CA LEU A 473 24.27 -21.32 -12.80
C LEU A 473 25.45 -22.26 -12.47
N GLY A 474 26.65 -21.70 -12.36
CA GLY A 474 27.86 -22.40 -11.88
C GLY A 474 28.04 -22.26 -10.36
N ARG A 475 28.31 -23.39 -9.70
CA ARG A 475 28.61 -23.57 -8.27
C ARG A 475 29.87 -22.81 -7.82
N VAL A 476 29.83 -22.15 -6.66
CA VAL A 476 30.99 -21.52 -6.01
C VAL A 476 31.75 -22.54 -5.14
N VAL A 477 33.07 -22.61 -5.29
CA VAL A 477 34.03 -23.34 -4.44
C VAL A 477 34.80 -22.30 -3.60
N PRO A 478 35.07 -22.53 -2.30
CA PRO A 478 35.78 -21.56 -1.47
C PRO A 478 37.30 -21.66 -1.65
N GLY A 479 37.94 -20.52 -1.90
CA GLY A 479 39.39 -20.36 -1.82
C GLY A 479 40.01 -19.71 -3.06
N SER A 480 40.07 -18.37 -3.07
CA SER A 480 41.09 -17.65 -3.84
C SER A 480 41.38 -16.29 -3.20
N ALA A 481 42.67 -15.98 -3.11
CA ALA A 481 43.22 -14.76 -2.54
C ALA A 481 42.78 -13.51 -3.34
N LEU A 482 42.60 -12.40 -2.63
CA LEU A 482 42.14 -11.11 -3.16
C LEU A 482 43.21 -10.47 -4.06
N PRO A 483 42.84 -9.89 -5.21
CA PRO A 483 43.70 -8.91 -5.87
C PRO A 483 43.71 -7.61 -5.06
N SER A 484 44.91 -7.10 -4.85
CA SER A 484 45.18 -5.75 -4.33
C SER A 484 44.66 -4.69 -5.30
N VAL A 485 44.18 -3.57 -4.73
CA VAL A 485 43.63 -2.34 -5.34
C VAL A 485 42.09 -2.29 -5.29
N VAL A 486 41.58 -1.63 -4.25
CA VAL A 486 40.18 -1.18 -4.17
C VAL A 486 40.06 0.03 -5.10
N SER A 487 39.60 -0.21 -6.32
CA SER A 487 39.07 0.88 -7.16
C SER A 487 37.82 1.45 -6.49
N ALA A 488 37.59 2.76 -6.64
CA ALA A 488 36.39 3.44 -6.15
C ALA A 488 35.13 2.62 -6.51
N PRO A 489 34.15 2.49 -5.60
CA PRO A 489 32.96 1.71 -5.86
C PRO A 489 32.26 2.25 -7.11
N GLU A 490 32.07 1.40 -8.12
CA GLU A 490 31.23 1.72 -9.27
C GLU A 490 29.79 1.89 -8.76
N LEU A 491 29.32 3.13 -8.87
CA LEU A 491 27.98 3.55 -8.48
C LEU A 491 27.35 4.19 -9.71
N GLU A 492 26.22 3.65 -10.11
CA GLU A 492 25.46 4.18 -11.22
C GLU A 492 24.13 4.71 -10.68
N GLU A 493 23.94 6.03 -10.76
CA GLU A 493 22.62 6.62 -10.59
C GLU A 493 21.79 6.28 -11.82
N VAL A 494 20.73 5.51 -11.62
CA VAL A 494 19.78 5.21 -12.69
C VAL A 494 18.86 6.42 -12.83
N VAL A 495 19.20 7.35 -13.72
CA VAL A 495 18.29 8.43 -14.11
C VAL A 495 17.16 7.82 -14.95
N PRO A 496 15.87 8.10 -14.64
CA PRO A 496 14.78 7.63 -15.49
C PRO A 496 14.90 8.26 -16.89
N GLY A 497 15.30 7.47 -17.87
CA GLY A 497 15.39 7.91 -19.26
C GLY A 497 14.00 8.16 -19.84
N LEU A 498 13.76 9.40 -20.31
CA LEU A 498 12.75 9.66 -21.34
C LEU A 498 13.16 8.88 -22.61
N PRO A 499 12.23 8.20 -23.31
CA PRO A 499 12.60 7.43 -24.50
C PRO A 499 13.12 8.35 -25.60
N PRO A 500 14.20 7.96 -26.31
CA PRO A 500 14.78 8.77 -27.38
C PRO A 500 13.80 8.88 -28.56
N GLY A 501 13.56 10.13 -28.98
CA GLY A 501 12.77 10.46 -30.16
C GLY A 501 13.35 9.80 -31.41
N GLN A 502 12.44 9.25 -32.21
CA GLN A 502 12.73 8.57 -33.47
C GLN A 502 13.60 9.42 -34.39
N ALA A 503 14.71 8.82 -34.83
CA ALA A 503 15.53 9.32 -35.93
C ALA A 503 14.67 9.42 -37.19
N ARG A 504 14.50 10.64 -37.71
CA ARG A 504 14.06 10.84 -39.10
C ARG A 504 15.27 10.68 -40.01
N THR A 505 15.23 9.64 -40.83
CA THR A 505 16.10 9.46 -41.98
C THR A 505 15.78 10.52 -43.04
N GLY A 506 16.80 11.26 -43.49
CA GLY A 506 16.74 12.03 -44.74
C GLY A 506 16.62 11.11 -45.97
N PRO A 507 16.35 11.69 -47.14
CA PRO A 507 17.49 12.00 -48.00
C PRO A 507 17.36 13.31 -48.81
N GLY A 508 18.51 13.82 -49.27
CA GLY A 508 18.64 14.43 -50.60
C GLY A 508 18.94 15.93 -50.65
N ASP A 509 20.17 16.22 -51.08
CA ASP A 509 20.72 17.49 -51.58
C ASP A 509 19.73 18.33 -52.44
N ASP A 510 19.79 19.66 -52.38
CA ASP A 510 20.71 20.42 -53.24
C ASP A 510 20.68 21.95 -52.99
N THR A 511 21.73 22.54 -53.52
CA THR A 511 22.35 23.85 -53.38
C THR A 511 21.55 25.15 -53.67
N ALA A 512 22.02 26.22 -52.99
CA ALA A 512 22.18 27.62 -53.43
C ALA A 512 20.98 28.53 -53.77
N GLY A 513 20.98 29.74 -53.18
CA GLY A 513 20.39 30.92 -53.84
C GLY A 513 19.80 31.98 -52.93
N SER A 514 20.57 33.04 -52.65
CA SER A 514 20.04 34.30 -52.12
C SER A 514 19.04 34.96 -53.08
N ARG A 515 17.94 35.55 -52.58
CA ARG A 515 17.52 36.96 -52.83
C ARG A 515 16.06 37.20 -52.39
N ARG A 516 15.91 38.21 -51.53
CA ARG A 516 15.00 39.38 -51.59
C ARG A 516 13.72 39.33 -52.47
N VAL A 517 12.65 39.81 -51.80
CA VAL A 517 11.57 40.73 -52.24
C VAL A 517 10.41 40.13 -53.04
N GLY A 518 9.19 40.47 -52.60
CA GLY A 518 8.00 40.53 -53.45
C GLY A 518 6.69 40.19 -52.74
N GLU A 519 5.95 41.23 -52.34
CA GLU A 519 4.49 41.19 -52.19
C GLU A 519 3.81 40.67 -53.48
N VAL A 520 2.59 40.14 -53.35
CA VAL A 520 1.35 40.56 -54.05
C VAL A 520 0.30 39.42 -54.05
N ASP A 521 -0.87 39.78 -53.53
CA ASP A 521 -2.26 39.37 -53.79
C ASP A 521 -2.70 37.90 -53.99
N GLY A 522 -3.65 37.51 -53.12
CA GLY A 522 -5.07 37.46 -53.49
C GLY A 522 -5.57 36.27 -54.31
N SER A 523 -6.21 35.31 -53.64
CA SER A 523 -7.64 34.92 -53.79
C SER A 523 -7.96 33.69 -52.94
#